data_AF-A0AA88KYC0-F1
#
_entry.id   AF-A0AA88KYC0-F1
#
_cell.length_a   1.000
_cell.length_b   1.000
_cell.length_c   1.000
_cell.angle_alpha   90.00
_cell.angle_beta   90.00
_cell.angle_gamma   90.00
#
_symmetry.space_group_name_H-M   'P 1'
#
loop_
_entity.id
_entity.type
_entity.pdbx_description
1 polymer ?
#
loop_
_entity_poly.entity_id
_entity_poly.type
_entity_poly.pdbx_seq_one_letter_code
_entity_poly.pdbx_strand_id
1 'polypeptide(L)'
;MCKNYEMLPFFSITVLDFAADGHVSDLLDFLVKHRETCDEKFALVFEQVKELSDKIQLAVEVPVITQRQVYRNYPPPITPEEYYRRVVFIPMLNSVRSDLKSRFSTDTLNSFWLTVLLPSNIVNCTDDLLQSSVKEISSMYGQLLGLTVPSTRKTLILVEVHGWRNRWL
;
A
#
# COMPACT_ATOMS: atom_id res chain seq x y z
N MET A 1 20.68 -16.76 33.76
CA MET A 1 19.24 -16.92 33.51
C MET A 1 18.75 -15.77 32.64
N CYS A 2 19.01 -15.82 31.34
CA CYS A 2 18.39 -14.92 30.37
C CYS A 2 17.17 -15.65 29.83
N LYS A 3 16.00 -15.04 29.97
CA LYS A 3 14.73 -15.64 29.54
C LYS A 3 14.80 -15.86 28.02
N ASN A 4 14.48 -17.08 27.60
CA ASN A 4 14.16 -17.39 26.22
C ASN A 4 12.90 -16.61 25.85
N TYR A 5 13.08 -15.45 25.21
CA TYR A 5 12.01 -14.85 24.43
C TYR A 5 11.95 -15.69 23.15
N GLU A 6 10.98 -16.59 23.08
CA GLU A 6 10.52 -17.13 21.81
C GLU A 6 10.12 -15.93 20.95
N MET A 7 11.04 -15.48 20.09
CA MET A 7 10.71 -14.58 19.01
C MET A 7 9.70 -15.32 18.15
N LEU A 8 8.43 -14.91 18.26
CA LEU A 8 7.41 -15.13 17.24
C LEU A 8 8.09 -15.00 15.87
N PRO A 9 7.82 -15.90 14.91
CA PRO A 9 8.54 -15.94 13.63
C PRO A 9 8.44 -14.56 12.98
N PHE A 10 9.48 -13.76 13.18
CA PHE A 10 9.52 -12.36 12.83
C PHE A 10 9.79 -12.34 11.33
N PHE A 11 8.72 -12.39 10.54
CA PHE A 11 8.71 -12.41 9.08
C PHE A 11 9.72 -13.39 8.48
N SER A 12 9.28 -14.63 8.22
CA SER A 12 9.95 -15.45 7.20
C SER A 12 10.02 -14.63 5.92
N ILE A 13 11.22 -14.26 5.47
CA ILE A 13 11.53 -13.40 4.31
C ILE A 13 11.28 -14.16 3.00
N THR A 14 10.10 -14.78 2.90
CA THR A 14 9.69 -15.54 1.71
C THR A 14 8.24 -15.26 1.32
N VAL A 15 7.51 -14.39 2.03
CA VAL A 15 6.05 -14.26 1.79
C VAL A 15 5.42 -12.91 2.16
N LEU A 16 6.18 -11.81 2.22
CA LEU A 16 5.58 -10.53 1.78
C LEU A 16 5.63 -10.42 0.24
N ASP A 17 6.27 -11.41 -0.39
CA ASP A 17 6.58 -11.61 -1.80
C ASP A 17 5.34 -11.70 -2.67
N PHE A 18 5.24 -10.82 -3.67
CA PHE A 18 4.55 -10.96 -4.98
C PHE A 18 3.07 -11.39 -5.03
N ALA A 19 2.65 -12.40 -4.26
CA ALA A 19 1.26 -12.82 -4.10
C ALA A 19 0.38 -11.68 -3.56
N ALA A 20 0.91 -10.88 -2.62
CA ALA A 20 0.20 -9.69 -2.15
C ALA A 20 0.03 -8.63 -3.24
N ASP A 21 1.03 -8.47 -4.12
CA ASP A 21 0.97 -7.55 -5.26
C ASP A 21 -0.11 -7.96 -6.28
N GLY A 22 -0.21 -9.26 -6.58
CA GLY A 22 -1.29 -9.79 -7.43
C GLY A 22 -2.68 -9.51 -6.87
N HIS A 23 -2.91 -9.76 -5.58
CA HIS A 23 -4.19 -9.44 -4.94
C HIS A 23 -4.48 -7.94 -4.88
N VAL A 24 -3.45 -7.10 -4.75
CA VAL A 24 -3.60 -5.64 -4.78
C VAL A 24 -3.98 -5.18 -6.19
N SER A 25 -3.42 -5.77 -7.24
CA SER A 25 -3.85 -5.53 -8.62
C SER A 25 -5.33 -5.87 -8.81
N ASP A 26 -5.77 -7.06 -8.38
CA ASP A 26 -7.17 -7.48 -8.47
C ASP A 26 -8.10 -6.52 -7.72
N LEU A 27 -7.68 -6.05 -6.54
CA LEU A 27 -8.41 -5.08 -5.73
C LEU A 27 -8.49 -3.73 -6.46
N LEU A 28 -7.40 -3.26 -7.05
CA LEU A 28 -7.38 -2.01 -7.81
C LEU A 28 -8.35 -2.07 -9.00
N ASP A 29 -8.37 -3.19 -9.73
CA ASP A 29 -9.31 -3.42 -10.84
C ASP A 29 -10.75 -3.48 -10.34
N PHE A 30 -10.99 -4.15 -9.21
CA PHE A 30 -12.28 -4.17 -8.56
C PHE A 30 -12.78 -2.76 -8.18
N LEU A 31 -11.91 -1.91 -7.63
CA LEU A 31 -12.23 -0.52 -7.28
C LEU A 31 -12.49 0.35 -8.52
N VAL A 32 -11.74 0.13 -9.61
CA VAL A 32 -12.00 0.81 -10.90
C VAL A 32 -13.36 0.41 -11.45
N LYS A 33 -13.70 -0.88 -11.43
CA LYS A 33 -15.02 -1.34 -11.86
C LYS A 33 -16.15 -0.78 -11.00
N HIS A 34 -15.97 -0.70 -9.68
CA HIS A 34 -16.93 -0.07 -8.76
C HIS A 34 -17.05 1.44 -8.99
N ARG A 35 -15.98 2.08 -9.47
CA ARG A 35 -16.00 3.49 -9.84
C ARG A 35 -16.83 3.73 -11.10
N GLU A 36 -16.77 2.84 -12.08
CA GLU A 36 -17.56 2.92 -13.31
C GLU A 36 -19.03 2.59 -13.08
N THR A 37 -19.32 1.59 -12.23
CA THR A 37 -20.69 1.17 -11.83
C THR A 37 -21.16 1.83 -10.54
N CYS A 38 -20.61 3.00 -10.21
CA CYS A 38 -20.79 3.69 -8.94
C CYS A 38 -22.26 4.01 -8.64
N ASP A 39 -23.05 4.28 -9.68
CA ASP A 39 -24.45 4.69 -9.53
C ASP A 39 -25.32 3.52 -9.05
N GLU A 40 -25.22 2.37 -9.73
CA GLU A 40 -25.96 1.15 -9.38
C GLU A 40 -25.54 0.59 -8.02
N LYS A 41 -24.22 0.58 -7.75
CA LYS A 41 -23.69 0.06 -6.49
C LYS A 41 -24.06 0.94 -5.30
N PHE A 42 -24.01 2.26 -5.47
CA PHE A 42 -24.39 3.17 -4.41
C PHE A 42 -25.89 3.15 -4.14
N ALA A 43 -26.73 3.00 -5.17
CA ALA A 43 -28.18 2.87 -5.00
C ALA A 43 -28.55 1.71 -4.06
N LEU A 44 -27.91 0.54 -4.21
CA LEU A 44 -28.12 -0.61 -3.31
C LEU A 44 -27.74 -0.30 -1.86
N VAL A 45 -26.61 0.37 -1.65
CA VAL A 45 -26.16 0.78 -0.31
C VAL A 45 -27.11 1.82 0.27
N PHE A 46 -27.57 2.76 -0.55
CA PHE A 46 -28.48 3.82 -0.13
C PHE A 46 -29.87 3.28 0.22
N GLU A 47 -30.35 2.26 -0.49
CA GLU A 47 -31.60 1.56 -0.17
C GLU A 47 -31.53 0.90 1.22
N GLN A 48 -30.43 0.21 1.54
CA GLN A 48 -30.21 -0.36 2.87
C GLN A 48 -30.19 0.70 3.97
N VAL A 49 -29.54 1.84 3.71
CA VAL A 49 -29.52 2.98 4.65
C VAL A 49 -30.93 3.54 4.83
N LYS A 50 -31.71 3.64 3.75
CA LYS A 50 -33.10 4.13 3.80
C LYS A 50 -33.98 3.19 4.63
N GLU A 51 -33.90 1.88 4.43
CA GLU A 51 -34.62 0.89 5.25
C GLU A 51 -34.25 0.98 6.74
N LEU A 52 -32.98 1.20 7.06
CA LEU A 52 -32.52 1.38 8.44
C LEU A 52 -33.02 2.69 9.03
N SER A 53 -33.02 3.76 8.23
CA SER A 53 -33.52 5.08 8.63
C SER A 53 -35.01 5.04 8.94
N ASP A 54 -35.80 4.35 8.12
CA ASP A 54 -37.24 4.17 8.32
C ASP A 54 -37.54 3.38 9.61
N LYS A 55 -36.74 2.36 9.93
CA LYS A 55 -36.85 1.60 11.19
C LYS A 55 -36.60 2.47 12.42
N ILE A 56 -35.72 3.45 12.32
CA ILE A 56 -35.33 4.37 13.40
C ILE A 56 -36.18 5.66 13.37
N GLN A 57 -37.11 5.79 12.41
CA GLN A 57 -37.93 6.99 12.18
C GLN A 57 -37.09 8.25 11.96
N LEU A 58 -35.94 8.11 11.28
CA LEU A 58 -35.06 9.21 10.91
C LEU A 58 -35.22 9.52 9.42
N ALA A 59 -35.24 10.80 9.05
CA ALA A 59 -35.22 11.21 7.65
C ALA A 59 -33.77 11.32 7.14
N VAL A 60 -33.49 10.72 5.98
CA VAL A 60 -32.18 10.87 5.31
C VAL A 60 -32.19 12.18 4.52
N GLU A 61 -31.67 13.23 5.13
CA GLU A 61 -31.60 14.55 4.52
C GLU A 61 -30.15 14.94 4.13
N VAL A 62 -30.05 15.89 3.21
CA VAL A 62 -28.78 16.54 2.90
C VAL A 62 -28.40 17.44 4.06
N PRO A 63 -27.19 17.32 4.64
CA PRO A 63 -26.76 18.22 5.70
C PRO A 63 -26.73 19.66 5.19
N VAL A 64 -27.22 20.60 6.00
CA VAL A 64 -27.31 22.02 5.63
C VAL A 64 -25.93 22.55 5.28
N ILE A 65 -25.76 22.96 4.02
CA ILE A 65 -24.52 23.61 3.55
C ILE A 65 -24.46 24.99 4.22
N THR A 66 -23.61 25.14 5.23
CA THR A 66 -23.39 26.45 5.86
C THR A 66 -22.75 27.41 4.86
N GLN A 67 -23.10 28.70 4.92
CA GLN A 67 -22.60 29.74 3.99
C GLN A 67 -21.06 29.93 3.95
N ARG A 68 -20.31 29.19 4.76
CA ARG A 68 -18.84 29.24 4.82
C ARG A 68 -18.16 28.38 3.73
N GLN A 69 -18.85 27.43 3.10
CA GLN A 69 -18.26 26.61 2.03
C GLN A 69 -18.30 27.35 0.68
N VAL A 70 -17.34 28.26 0.46
CA VAL A 70 -17.24 29.09 -0.76
C VAL A 70 -16.48 28.39 -1.90
N TYR A 71 -15.60 27.43 -1.58
CA TYR A 71 -14.68 26.82 -2.56
C TYR A 71 -15.15 25.50 -3.18
N ARG A 72 -16.32 24.98 -2.79
CA ARG A 72 -16.78 23.67 -3.28
C ARG A 72 -17.57 23.86 -4.58
N ASN A 73 -16.92 23.61 -5.71
CA ASN A 73 -17.42 23.95 -7.05
C ASN A 73 -18.45 22.95 -7.63
N TYR A 74 -19.39 22.44 -6.82
CA TYR A 74 -20.40 21.48 -7.29
C TYR A 74 -21.79 22.11 -7.37
N PRO A 75 -22.56 21.82 -8.43
CA PRO A 75 -23.99 22.10 -8.45
C PRO A 75 -24.66 21.46 -7.22
N PRO A 76 -25.64 22.14 -6.60
CA PRO A 76 -26.37 21.57 -5.48
C PRO A 76 -27.01 20.24 -5.94
N PRO A 77 -26.81 19.14 -5.19
CA PRO A 77 -27.36 17.85 -5.57
C PRO A 77 -28.88 17.88 -5.45
N ILE A 78 -29.53 17.13 -6.35
CA ILE A 78 -30.98 17.11 -6.48
C ILE A 78 -31.59 16.19 -5.41
N THR A 79 -30.86 15.16 -4.98
CA THR A 79 -31.31 14.18 -3.99
C THR A 79 -30.26 13.93 -2.89
N PRO A 80 -30.68 13.50 -1.68
CA PRO A 80 -29.74 13.05 -0.63
C PRO A 80 -28.82 11.93 -1.10
N GLU A 81 -29.32 11.01 -1.91
CA GLU A 81 -28.54 9.95 -2.53
C GLU A 81 -27.40 10.52 -3.38
N GLU A 82 -27.71 11.46 -4.28
CA GLU A 82 -26.71 12.10 -5.14
C GLU A 82 -25.66 12.86 -4.31
N TYR A 83 -26.09 13.51 -3.23
CA TYR A 83 -25.19 14.18 -2.29
C TYR A 83 -24.20 13.19 -1.67
N TYR A 84 -24.67 12.15 -0.98
CA TYR A 84 -23.79 11.22 -0.27
C TYR A 84 -22.90 10.42 -1.23
N ARG A 85 -23.41 10.10 -2.43
CA ARG A 85 -22.60 9.49 -3.49
C ARG A 85 -21.40 10.38 -3.83
N ARG A 86 -21.64 11.64 -4.19
CA ARG A 86 -20.59 12.57 -4.64
C ARG A 86 -19.65 13.03 -3.52
N VAL A 87 -20.17 13.18 -2.31
CA VAL A 87 -19.44 13.77 -1.19
C VAL A 87 -18.67 12.74 -0.38
N VAL A 88 -19.19 11.51 -0.27
CA VAL A 88 -18.63 10.47 0.59
C VAL A 88 -18.14 9.29 -0.21
N PHE A 89 -19.03 8.64 -0.97
CA PHE A 89 -18.70 7.36 -1.61
C PHE A 89 -17.62 7.51 -2.69
N ILE A 90 -17.79 8.49 -3.58
CA ILE A 90 -16.86 8.79 -4.66
C ILE A 90 -15.46 9.16 -4.14
N PRO A 91 -15.31 10.13 -3.21
CA PRO A 91 -14.01 10.46 -2.66
C PRO A 91 -13.39 9.31 -1.89
N MET A 92 -14.16 8.55 -1.12
CA MET A 92 -13.67 7.39 -0.38
C MET A 92 -13.04 6.35 -1.31
N LEU A 93 -13.73 5.96 -2.39
CA LEU A 93 -13.18 5.02 -3.39
C LEU A 93 -11.88 5.55 -4.01
N ASN A 94 -11.84 6.83 -4.37
CA ASN A 94 -10.66 7.46 -4.93
C ASN A 94 -9.49 7.48 -3.94
N SER A 95 -9.75 7.81 -2.68
CA SER A 95 -8.75 7.85 -1.61
C SER A 95 -8.17 6.47 -1.33
N VAL A 96 -9.02 5.43 -1.17
CA VAL A 96 -8.55 4.05 -0.95
C VAL A 96 -7.70 3.57 -2.13
N ARG A 97 -8.16 3.81 -3.37
CA ARG A 97 -7.38 3.48 -4.56
C ARG A 97 -6.04 4.21 -4.60
N SER A 98 -6.01 5.49 -4.26
CA SER A 98 -4.78 6.28 -4.23
C SER A 98 -3.81 5.79 -3.16
N ASP A 99 -4.31 5.43 -1.99
CA ASP A 99 -3.49 4.91 -0.88
C ASP A 99 -2.88 3.56 -1.25
N LEU A 100 -3.67 2.65 -1.83
CA LEU A 100 -3.17 1.37 -2.35
C LEU A 100 -2.08 1.57 -3.41
N LYS A 101 -2.32 2.43 -4.39
CA LYS A 101 -1.30 2.73 -5.43
C LYS A 101 -0.02 3.32 -4.85
N SER A 102 -0.13 4.18 -3.83
CA SER A 102 1.03 4.79 -3.19
C SER A 102 1.82 3.77 -2.36
N ARG A 103 1.14 2.89 -1.63
CA ARG A 103 1.79 1.93 -0.72
C ARG A 103 2.39 0.74 -1.45
N PHE A 104 1.76 0.29 -2.52
CA PHE A 104 2.20 -0.82 -3.36
C PHE A 104 2.80 -0.33 -4.69
N SER A 105 3.32 0.90 -4.70
CA SER A 105 4.10 1.38 -5.85
C SER A 105 5.35 0.53 -6.06
N THR A 106 5.84 0.46 -7.29
CA THR A 106 7.09 -0.26 -7.59
C THR A 106 8.25 0.25 -6.75
N ASP A 107 8.32 1.55 -6.48
CA ASP A 107 9.37 2.16 -5.66
C ASP A 107 9.30 1.70 -4.19
N THR A 108 8.09 1.67 -3.61
CA THR A 108 7.89 1.20 -2.23
C THR A 108 8.15 -0.30 -2.12
N LEU A 109 7.69 -1.10 -3.08
CA LEU A 109 7.96 -2.54 -3.11
C LEU A 109 9.45 -2.84 -3.27
N ASN A 110 10.14 -2.12 -4.15
CA ASN A 110 11.57 -2.31 -4.33
C ASN A 110 12.40 -1.87 -3.11
N SER A 111 11.86 -1.01 -2.23
CA SER A 111 12.54 -0.67 -0.97
C SER A 111 12.68 -1.87 -0.03
N PHE A 112 11.78 -2.86 -0.13
CA PHE A 112 11.87 -4.08 0.67
C PHE A 112 13.09 -4.94 0.33
N TRP A 113 13.73 -4.77 -0.82
CA TRP A 113 15.00 -5.44 -1.10
C TRP A 113 16.07 -5.14 -0.05
N LEU A 114 16.03 -3.96 0.58
CA LEU A 114 16.94 -3.59 1.67
C LEU A 114 16.78 -4.49 2.91
N THR A 115 15.62 -5.11 3.10
CA THR A 115 15.39 -6.01 4.25
C THR A 115 16.31 -7.24 4.21
N VAL A 116 16.79 -7.64 3.03
CA VAL A 116 17.77 -8.73 2.88
C VAL A 116 19.10 -8.39 3.55
N LEU A 117 19.44 -7.09 3.66
CA LEU A 117 20.65 -6.61 4.33
C LEU A 117 20.53 -6.58 5.86
N LEU A 118 19.38 -6.97 6.44
CA LEU A 118 19.26 -7.07 7.89
C LEU A 118 20.12 -8.23 8.41
N PRO A 119 20.81 -8.06 9.55
CA PRO A 119 21.62 -9.10 10.19
C PRO A 119 21.00 -10.51 10.24
N SER A 120 19.76 -10.60 10.73
CA SER A 120 19.00 -11.85 10.84
C SER A 120 18.77 -12.54 9.50
N ASN A 121 18.74 -11.75 8.42
CA ASN A 121 18.35 -12.19 7.10
C ASN A 121 19.59 -12.59 6.31
N ILE A 122 20.67 -11.81 6.40
CA ILE A 122 21.97 -12.12 5.77
C ILE A 122 22.48 -13.50 6.20
N VAL A 123 22.33 -13.87 7.48
CA VAL A 123 22.81 -15.17 7.99
C VAL A 123 22.05 -16.34 7.34
N ASN A 124 20.73 -16.21 7.23
CA ASN A 124 19.82 -17.27 6.80
C ASN A 124 19.51 -17.25 5.28
N CYS A 125 19.95 -16.21 4.56
CA CYS A 125 19.71 -16.03 3.14
C CYS A 125 20.61 -16.94 2.28
N THR A 126 20.07 -17.42 1.16
CA THR A 126 20.84 -18.14 0.14
C THR A 126 21.67 -17.18 -0.70
N ASP A 127 22.81 -17.64 -1.19
CA ASP A 127 23.71 -16.78 -1.99
C ASP A 127 23.04 -16.30 -3.29
N ASP A 128 22.15 -17.11 -3.88
CA ASP A 128 21.39 -16.74 -5.08
C ASP A 128 20.42 -15.58 -4.81
N LEU A 129 19.70 -15.63 -3.68
CA LEU A 129 18.78 -14.57 -3.27
C LEU A 129 19.57 -13.29 -2.96
N LEU A 130 20.68 -13.42 -2.23
CA LEU A 130 21.58 -12.32 -1.90
C LEU A 130 22.13 -11.64 -3.15
N GLN A 131 22.60 -12.40 -4.15
CA GLN A 131 23.08 -11.83 -5.41
C GLN A 131 21.99 -11.10 -6.19
N SER A 132 20.77 -11.63 -6.17
CA SER A 132 19.60 -11.04 -6.83
C SER A 132 19.22 -9.72 -6.15
N SER A 133 19.12 -9.71 -4.82
CA SER A 133 18.79 -8.52 -4.05
C SER A 133 19.86 -7.43 -4.17
N VAL A 134 21.15 -7.78 -4.10
CA VAL A 134 22.23 -6.80 -4.23
C VAL A 134 22.27 -6.17 -5.62
N LYS A 135 21.88 -6.93 -6.67
CA LYS A 135 21.71 -6.36 -8.02
C LYS A 135 20.63 -5.27 -8.04
N GLU A 136 19.45 -5.54 -7.47
CA GLU A 136 18.35 -4.58 -7.43
C GLU A 136 18.67 -3.36 -6.55
N ILE A 137 19.26 -3.59 -5.36
CA ILE A 137 19.71 -2.52 -4.46
C ILE A 137 20.75 -1.64 -5.14
N SER A 138 21.74 -2.23 -5.82
CA SER A 138 22.76 -1.50 -6.56
C SER A 138 22.17 -0.67 -7.70
N SER A 139 21.11 -1.14 -8.33
CA SER A 139 20.41 -0.41 -9.38
C SER A 139 19.74 0.83 -8.82
N MET A 140 18.94 0.67 -7.75
CA MET A 140 18.13 1.75 -7.17
C MET A 140 18.94 2.73 -6.32
N TYR A 141 19.74 2.22 -5.38
CA TYR A 141 20.41 3.03 -4.35
C TYR A 141 21.87 3.33 -4.68
N GLY A 142 22.39 2.80 -5.79
CA GLY A 142 23.79 2.92 -6.11
C GLY A 142 24.29 4.36 -6.28
N GLN A 143 23.43 5.28 -6.74
CA GLN A 143 23.76 6.71 -6.83
C GLN A 143 23.89 7.35 -5.44
N LEU A 144 23.02 6.98 -4.49
CA LEU A 144 23.03 7.50 -3.12
C LEU A 144 24.30 7.11 -2.36
N LEU A 145 24.86 5.94 -2.67
CA LEU A 145 26.10 5.46 -2.06
C LEU A 145 27.37 6.13 -2.63
N GLY A 146 27.23 7.11 -3.54
CA GLY A 146 28.37 7.79 -4.17
C GLY A 146 29.19 6.89 -5.11
N LEU A 147 28.64 5.74 -5.49
CA LEU A 147 29.33 4.74 -6.30
C LEU A 147 29.01 4.98 -7.78
N THR A 148 29.95 5.58 -8.49
CA THR A 148 29.75 6.07 -9.87
C THR A 148 29.73 4.96 -10.93
N VAL A 149 30.33 3.79 -10.66
CA VAL A 149 30.48 2.70 -11.63
C VAL A 149 29.58 1.49 -11.29
N PRO A 150 28.63 1.09 -12.17
CA PRO A 150 27.71 -0.04 -11.96
C PRO A 150 28.34 -1.39 -11.60
N SER A 151 29.41 -1.78 -12.28
CA SER A 151 30.10 -3.04 -12.02
C SER A 151 30.82 -3.05 -10.67
N THR A 152 31.43 -1.93 -10.28
CA THR A 152 32.10 -1.76 -8.99
C THR A 152 31.10 -1.71 -7.83
N ARG A 153 29.90 -1.13 -8.05
CA ARG A 153 28.83 -1.05 -7.05
C ARG A 153 28.44 -2.41 -6.48
N LYS A 154 28.05 -3.33 -7.37
CA LYS A 154 27.59 -4.66 -6.98
C LYS A 154 28.67 -5.41 -6.21
N THR A 155 29.90 -5.40 -6.72
CA THR A 155 31.03 -6.11 -6.11
C THR A 155 31.36 -5.58 -4.72
N LEU A 156 31.35 -4.25 -4.54
CA LEU A 156 31.65 -3.63 -3.25
C LEU A 156 30.60 -3.99 -2.19
N ILE A 157 29.31 -3.87 -2.53
CA ILE A 157 28.23 -4.23 -1.61
C ILE A 157 28.30 -5.72 -1.25
N LEU A 158 28.56 -6.60 -2.22
CA LEU A 158 28.71 -8.04 -1.96
C LEU A 158 29.87 -8.33 -1.01
N VAL A 159 31.04 -7.71 -1.24
CA VAL A 159 32.22 -7.92 -0.38
C VAL A 159 31.95 -7.49 1.05
N GLU A 160 31.31 -6.32 1.25
CA GLU A 160 30.93 -5.85 2.59
C GLU A 160 29.93 -6.80 3.26
N VAL A 161 28.88 -7.20 2.56
CA VAL A 161 27.87 -8.13 3.10
C VAL A 161 28.48 -9.48 3.46
N HIS A 162 29.38 -10.02 2.63
CA HIS A 162 30.13 -11.23 2.97
C HIS A 162 31.06 -11.01 4.17
N GLY A 163 31.68 -9.83 4.28
CA GLY A 163 32.46 -9.43 5.44
C GLY A 163 31.64 -9.40 6.72
N TRP A 164 30.44 -8.84 6.67
CA TRP A 164 29.49 -8.80 7.79
C TRP A 164 29.06 -10.21 8.20
N ARG A 165 28.69 -11.05 7.22
CA ARG A 165 28.29 -12.44 7.45
C ARG A 165 29.38 -13.28 8.12
N ASN A 166 30.65 -13.03 7.80
CA ASN A 166 31.76 -13.86 8.28
C ASN A 166 32.43 -13.34 9.55
N ARG A 167 32.26 -12.05 9.90
CA ARG A 167 32.99 -11.42 11.01
C ARG A 167 32.12 -10.81 12.11
N TRP A 168 30.88 -10.44 11.80
CA TRP A 168 30.04 -9.60 12.68
C TRP A 168 28.73 -10.25 13.10
N LEU A 169 28.37 -11.37 12.48
CA LEU A 169 27.13 -12.13 12.67
C LEU A 169 27.46 -13.61 12.85
#